data_AF-A0A8T4WJG0-F1
#
_entry.id   AF-A0A8T4WJG0-F1
#
_cell.length_a   1.000
_cell.length_b   1.000
_cell.length_c   1.000
_cell.angle_alpha   90.00
_cell.angle_beta   90.00
_cell.angle_gamma   90.00
#
_symmetry.space_group_name_H-M   'P 1'
#
loop_
_entity.id
_entity.type
_entity.pdbx_description
1 polymer ?
#
loop_
_entity_poly.entity_id
_entity_poly.type
_entity_poly.pdbx_seq_one_letter_code
_entity_poly.pdbx_strand_id
1 'polypeptide(L)'
;MGKDCSKDVDSFPPFRKGSSQQYDKFFLLCLILLLGFFLIPLTTASTMMIEVLPPQPTSGQNFTVSVYDPTIMGDTPYLTDVTIIFQNESYLITDELPNRELILSAPTVQYPTSCIIKAKKNSYNDTNTSIRIVPTSSSPAHLVITLIDDKTIVSDEFFTLKITDEYNTPIQNAMVSIQNVQKENSDGLTNETGFIQLQAPNQQEITILAQKESYQDDTLSLWIETKQDTTTALLSNPMVPVFIAFSILIAAIIFVSIKNKKSINNKKIKKLNKTKPSKSIPQSKNKDIIPQITNKDHASEPPPSSQKTLSTQFSKIEEINITKPQPKRKTIQIQSKNKKENKLSQQNSFQKQSKHHWFNSSNSLESQVDEILSKNESKIKKNDWFEGTDSQRDVIDITIKQKQKKKKSTQQN
;
A
#
# COMPACT_ATOMS: atom_id res chain seq x y z
N MET A 1 -38.54 75.91 -71.47
CA MET A 1 -37.65 76.47 -72.53
C MET A 1 -36.46 77.09 -71.81
N GLY A 2 -35.23 76.86 -72.28
CA GLY A 2 -34.03 77.03 -71.44
C GLY A 2 -33.25 78.33 -71.64
N LYS A 3 -32.19 78.49 -70.84
CA LYS A 3 -31.00 79.31 -71.15
C LYS A 3 -29.79 78.90 -70.30
N ASP A 4 -28.71 78.55 -70.99
CA ASP A 4 -27.29 78.85 -70.76
C ASP A 4 -26.75 79.07 -69.33
N CYS A 5 -25.89 78.15 -68.90
CA CYS A 5 -24.63 78.36 -68.13
C CYS A 5 -23.74 77.14 -68.47
N SER A 6 -22.77 77.17 -69.38
CA SER A 6 -21.59 78.04 -69.53
C SER A 6 -20.52 77.84 -68.45
N LYS A 7 -19.57 76.94 -68.76
CA LYS A 7 -18.14 76.93 -68.40
C LYS A 7 -17.73 77.24 -66.95
N ASP A 8 -17.00 76.30 -66.36
CA ASP A 8 -15.60 76.58 -66.00
C ASP A 8 -14.73 75.35 -66.35
N VAL A 9 -13.41 75.57 -66.47
CA VAL A 9 -12.44 74.55 -66.91
C VAL A 9 -11.26 74.50 -65.94
N ASP A 10 -11.41 73.72 -64.87
CA ASP A 10 -10.35 73.54 -63.88
C ASP A 10 -9.22 72.64 -64.39
N SER A 11 -7.99 73.14 -64.28
CA SER A 11 -6.79 72.44 -64.74
C SER A 11 -6.36 71.33 -63.78
N PHE A 12 -6.26 70.10 -64.27
CA PHE A 12 -5.63 69.00 -63.52
C PHE A 12 -4.15 69.32 -63.22
N PRO A 13 -3.69 69.20 -61.96
CA PRO A 13 -2.28 69.37 -61.61
C PRO A 13 -1.44 68.20 -62.14
N PRO A 14 -0.17 68.44 -62.52
CA PRO A 14 0.70 67.39 -63.04
C PRO A 14 1.08 66.38 -61.94
N PHE A 15 0.92 65.08 -62.24
CA PHE A 15 1.42 64.00 -61.39
C PHE A 15 2.95 64.12 -61.19
N ARG A 16 3.38 64.53 -59.99
CA ARG A 16 4.79 64.49 -59.61
C ARG A 16 5.29 63.04 -59.60
N LYS A 17 6.29 62.73 -60.43
CA LYS A 17 7.09 61.49 -60.31
C LYS A 17 7.93 61.53 -59.03
N GLY A 18 7.30 61.25 -57.89
CA GLY A 18 7.95 61.18 -56.59
C GLY A 18 8.55 59.80 -56.30
N SER A 19 9.88 59.74 -56.17
CA SER A 19 10.61 58.77 -55.32
C SER A 19 10.23 57.27 -55.39
N SER A 20 10.13 56.69 -56.59
CA SER A 20 10.04 55.21 -56.74
C SER A 20 11.21 54.47 -56.07
N GLN A 21 12.41 55.07 -56.07
CA GLN A 21 13.67 54.46 -55.63
C GLN A 21 13.78 54.10 -54.14
N GLN A 22 12.85 54.50 -53.27
CA GLN A 22 12.87 54.05 -51.86
C GLN A 22 12.30 52.64 -51.68
N TYR A 23 11.26 52.28 -52.42
CA TYR A 23 10.63 50.97 -52.31
C TYR A 23 11.54 49.87 -52.88
N ASP A 24 12.25 50.13 -53.98
CA ASP A 24 13.20 49.20 -54.60
C ASP A 24 14.29 48.73 -53.61
N LYS A 25 14.82 49.65 -52.79
CA LYS A 25 15.85 49.34 -51.79
C LYS A 25 15.31 48.51 -50.62
N PHE A 26 14.08 48.78 -50.19
CA PHE A 26 13.45 48.01 -49.12
C PHE A 26 13.06 46.60 -49.59
N PHE A 27 12.57 46.48 -50.82
CA PHE A 27 12.29 45.20 -51.47
C PHE A 27 13.58 44.37 -51.66
N LEU A 28 14.66 44.99 -52.14
CA LEU A 28 15.96 44.32 -52.30
C LEU A 28 16.53 43.85 -50.94
N LEU A 29 16.40 44.65 -49.88
CA LEU A 29 16.84 44.26 -48.53
C LEU A 29 16.04 43.06 -48.02
N CYS A 30 14.70 43.07 -48.17
CA CYS A 30 13.84 41.94 -47.81
C CYS A 30 14.15 40.69 -48.65
N LEU A 31 14.44 40.84 -49.95
CA LEU A 31 14.83 39.74 -50.84
C LEU A 31 16.16 39.11 -50.40
N ILE A 32 17.15 39.93 -50.04
CA ILE A 32 18.46 39.45 -49.54
C ILE A 32 18.30 38.75 -48.18
N LEU A 33 17.42 39.25 -47.30
CA LEU A 33 17.10 38.56 -46.04
C LEU A 33 16.39 37.22 -46.27
N LEU A 34 15.44 37.15 -47.19
CA LEU A 34 14.76 35.91 -47.57
C LEU A 34 15.72 34.88 -48.18
N LEU A 35 16.57 35.31 -49.12
CA LEU A 35 17.62 34.46 -49.70
C LEU A 35 18.64 34.03 -48.64
N GLY A 36 18.99 34.90 -47.69
CA GLY A 36 19.85 34.55 -46.56
C GLY A 36 19.24 33.46 -45.67
N PHE A 37 17.93 33.50 -45.42
CA PHE A 37 17.23 32.43 -44.70
C PHE A 37 17.16 31.11 -45.48
N PHE A 38 16.98 31.16 -46.81
CA PHE A 38 17.03 29.97 -47.67
C PHE A 38 18.44 29.39 -47.87
N LEU A 39 19.50 30.16 -47.59
CA LEU A 39 20.90 29.74 -47.65
C LEU A 39 21.43 29.19 -46.32
N ILE A 40 20.62 29.13 -45.26
CA ILE A 40 20.94 28.31 -44.08
C ILE A 40 20.75 26.85 -44.51
N PRO A 41 21.82 26.03 -44.60
CA PRO A 41 21.65 24.62 -44.94
C PRO A 41 20.83 23.96 -43.83
N LEU A 42 19.73 23.32 -44.21
CA LEU A 42 18.90 22.59 -43.27
C LEU A 42 19.63 21.29 -42.89
N THR A 43 20.56 21.40 -41.94
CA THR A 43 21.41 20.30 -41.48
C THR A 43 20.56 19.27 -40.75
N THR A 44 19.99 18.32 -41.50
CA THR A 44 19.37 17.11 -40.97
C THR A 44 20.45 16.29 -40.28
N ALA A 45 20.58 16.44 -38.97
CA ALA A 45 21.49 15.64 -38.17
C ALA A 45 21.19 14.15 -38.37
N SER A 46 22.22 13.32 -38.50
CA SER A 46 22.05 11.90 -38.79
C SER A 46 21.30 11.19 -37.66
N THR A 47 20.58 10.13 -38.00
CA THR A 47 19.95 9.24 -37.04
C THR A 47 20.94 8.16 -36.61
N MET A 48 20.87 7.74 -35.35
CA MET A 48 21.62 6.60 -34.83
C MET A 48 20.69 5.72 -33.98
N MET A 49 21.00 4.43 -33.98
CA MET A 49 20.23 3.40 -33.28
C MET A 49 21.12 2.67 -32.27
N ILE A 50 20.52 2.28 -31.13
CA ILE A 50 21.21 1.53 -30.07
C ILE A 50 20.79 0.06 -30.19
N GLU A 51 21.76 -0.80 -30.45
CA GLU A 51 21.66 -2.25 -30.34
C GLU A 51 22.06 -2.70 -28.92
N VAL A 52 21.38 -3.72 -28.40
CA VAL A 52 21.67 -4.28 -27.07
C VAL A 52 21.56 -5.80 -27.10
N LEU A 53 22.62 -6.49 -26.67
CA LEU A 53 22.75 -7.94 -26.73
C LEU A 53 23.18 -8.51 -25.35
N PRO A 54 22.38 -9.38 -24.70
CA PRO A 54 21.02 -9.77 -25.07
C PRO A 54 20.02 -8.62 -24.88
N PRO A 55 18.89 -8.61 -25.61
CA PRO A 55 17.87 -7.54 -25.52
C PRO A 55 17.08 -7.55 -24.20
N GLN A 56 17.15 -8.64 -23.44
CA GLN A 56 16.59 -8.78 -22.10
C GLN A 56 17.65 -9.43 -21.19
N PRO A 57 18.60 -8.65 -20.64
CA PRO A 57 19.61 -9.19 -19.73
C PRO A 57 18.98 -9.56 -18.39
N THR A 58 19.53 -10.59 -17.75
CA THR A 58 19.16 -10.95 -16.38
C THR A 58 19.86 -10.03 -15.36
N SER A 59 19.26 -9.94 -14.17
CA SER A 59 19.76 -9.18 -13.02
C SER A 59 21.19 -9.58 -12.67
N GLY A 60 22.12 -8.61 -12.67
CA GLY A 60 23.56 -8.83 -12.50
C GLY A 60 24.33 -9.33 -13.74
N GLN A 61 23.65 -9.59 -14.87
CA GLN A 61 24.29 -10.09 -16.10
C GLN A 61 24.97 -8.95 -16.88
N ASN A 62 26.14 -9.24 -17.46
CA ASN A 62 26.75 -8.34 -18.44
C ASN A 62 26.00 -8.39 -19.78
N PHE A 63 25.82 -7.22 -20.40
CA PHE A 63 25.24 -7.05 -21.72
C PHE A 63 26.08 -6.07 -22.55
N THR A 64 26.05 -6.25 -23.86
CA THR A 64 26.77 -5.44 -24.83
C THR A 64 25.85 -4.35 -25.38
N VAL A 65 26.37 -3.13 -25.49
CA VAL A 65 25.72 -1.97 -26.11
C VAL A 65 26.56 -1.51 -27.28
N SER A 66 25.93 -1.44 -28.45
CA SER A 66 26.57 -1.08 -29.72
C SER A 66 25.69 -0.02 -30.40
N VAL A 67 26.28 0.99 -31.03
CA VAL A 67 25.52 2.11 -31.62
C VAL A 67 25.90 2.27 -33.08
N TYR A 68 24.92 2.29 -33.98
CA TYR A 68 25.14 2.31 -35.42
C TYR A 68 24.30 3.38 -36.13
N ASP A 69 24.75 3.78 -37.32
CA ASP A 69 24.00 4.62 -38.25
C ASP A 69 23.30 3.71 -39.28
N PRO A 70 21.95 3.66 -39.34
CA PRO A 70 21.22 2.79 -40.25
C PRO A 70 21.35 3.18 -41.74
N THR A 71 22.00 4.30 -42.05
CA THR A 71 22.31 4.71 -43.43
C THR A 71 23.68 4.22 -43.92
N ILE A 72 24.57 3.80 -43.01
CA ILE A 72 25.91 3.30 -43.35
C ILE A 72 25.83 1.81 -43.71
N MET A 73 25.70 1.55 -45.02
CA MET A 73 25.78 0.20 -45.60
C MET A 73 27.25 -0.25 -45.69
N GLY A 74 27.72 -1.05 -44.74
CA GLY A 74 29.08 -1.62 -44.75
C GLY A 74 29.37 -2.57 -43.59
N ASP A 75 30.52 -3.25 -43.65
CA ASP A 75 30.86 -4.39 -42.76
C ASP A 75 31.01 -4.02 -41.27
N THR A 76 31.21 -2.73 -40.94
CA THR A 76 31.29 -2.22 -39.57
C THR A 76 30.41 -0.97 -39.42
N PRO A 77 29.09 -1.12 -39.19
CA PRO A 77 28.15 0.01 -39.10
C PRO A 77 28.25 0.76 -37.75
N TYR A 78 29.00 0.22 -36.78
CA TYR A 78 29.14 0.79 -35.43
C TYR A 78 29.98 2.07 -35.39
N LEU A 79 29.45 3.06 -34.68
CA LEU A 79 29.99 4.40 -34.49
C LEU A 79 30.86 4.50 -33.22
N THR A 80 31.94 5.27 -33.31
CA THR A 80 32.79 5.65 -32.15
C THR A 80 32.55 7.10 -31.75
N ASP A 81 33.22 7.58 -30.70
CA ASP A 81 32.95 8.85 -30.01
C ASP A 81 31.49 9.00 -29.56
N VAL A 82 30.83 7.88 -29.23
CA VAL A 82 29.45 7.87 -28.74
C VAL A 82 29.47 7.86 -27.22
N THR A 83 28.90 8.89 -26.60
CA THR A 83 28.67 8.92 -25.16
C THR A 83 27.39 8.15 -24.83
N ILE A 84 27.52 7.06 -24.08
CA ILE A 84 26.42 6.25 -23.57
C ILE A 84 26.10 6.68 -22.13
N ILE A 85 24.83 6.93 -21.83
CA ILE A 85 24.35 7.25 -20.48
C ILE A 85 23.42 6.13 -20.01
N PHE A 86 23.78 5.51 -18.89
CA PHE A 86 23.05 4.42 -18.24
C PHE A 86 23.15 4.60 -16.71
N GLN A 87 22.05 4.41 -15.98
CA GLN A 87 21.97 4.63 -14.52
C GLN A 87 22.51 5.99 -14.00
N ASN A 88 22.47 7.04 -14.82
CA ASN A 88 23.10 8.36 -14.61
C ASN A 88 24.65 8.38 -14.63
N GLU A 89 25.31 7.25 -14.86
CA GLU A 89 26.72 7.19 -15.23
C GLU A 89 26.89 7.43 -16.74
N SER A 90 28.11 7.77 -17.15
CA SER A 90 28.45 8.16 -18.52
C SER A 90 29.69 7.42 -18.98
N TYR A 91 29.56 6.71 -20.10
CA TYR A 91 30.57 5.86 -20.72
C TYR A 91 30.85 6.36 -22.14
N LEU A 92 31.98 5.98 -22.75
CA LEU A 92 32.36 6.40 -24.09
C LEU A 92 32.73 5.18 -24.95
N ILE A 93 32.12 5.06 -26.13
CA ILE A 93 32.54 4.10 -27.15
C ILE A 93 33.69 4.73 -27.95
N THR A 94 34.85 4.08 -27.99
CA THR A 94 36.05 4.51 -28.73
C THR A 94 36.50 3.44 -29.72
N ASP A 95 37.36 3.79 -30.68
CA ASP A 95 38.01 2.83 -31.60
C ASP A 95 39.01 1.89 -30.90
N GLU A 96 39.27 2.08 -29.60
CA GLU A 96 40.10 1.19 -28.78
C GLU A 96 39.30 0.00 -28.22
N LEU A 97 37.96 0.07 -28.22
CA LEU A 97 37.11 -1.03 -27.75
C LEU A 97 37.02 -2.13 -28.81
N PRO A 98 37.08 -3.43 -28.42
CA PRO A 98 36.86 -4.53 -29.36
C PRO A 98 35.48 -4.37 -30.02
N ASN A 99 35.44 -4.54 -31.34
CA ASN A 99 34.25 -4.37 -32.18
C ASN A 99 33.55 -2.99 -32.10
N ARG A 100 34.10 -2.00 -31.39
CA ARG A 100 33.44 -0.74 -30.98
C ARG A 100 32.24 -0.95 -30.05
N GLU A 101 32.30 -1.97 -29.20
CA GLU A 101 31.20 -2.38 -28.33
C GLU A 101 31.47 -2.06 -26.85
N LEU A 102 30.44 -1.59 -26.13
CA LEU A 102 30.52 -1.29 -24.69
C LEU A 102 29.84 -2.38 -23.87
N ILE A 103 30.59 -3.06 -23.00
CA ILE A 103 30.03 -4.03 -22.06
C ILE A 103 29.61 -3.29 -20.77
N LEU A 104 28.34 -3.44 -20.39
CA LEU A 104 27.76 -2.91 -19.14
C LEU A 104 27.19 -4.06 -18.30
N SER A 105 27.12 -3.88 -16.98
CA SER A 105 26.45 -4.82 -16.08
C SER A 105 25.01 -4.37 -15.82
N ALA A 106 24.05 -5.28 -15.91
CA ALA A 106 22.68 -5.01 -15.50
C ALA A 106 22.58 -4.87 -13.97
N PRO A 107 21.92 -3.84 -13.42
CA PRO A 107 21.67 -3.74 -11.99
C PRO A 107 21.00 -4.99 -11.41
N THR A 108 21.28 -5.25 -10.13
CA THR A 108 20.53 -6.23 -9.36
C THR A 108 19.11 -5.72 -9.14
N VAL A 109 18.13 -6.36 -9.77
CA VAL A 109 16.69 -6.09 -9.64
C VAL A 109 15.97 -7.33 -9.09
N GLN A 110 14.95 -7.09 -8.25
CA GLN A 110 14.09 -8.13 -7.67
C GLN A 110 12.87 -8.44 -8.56
N TYR A 111 12.41 -7.45 -9.33
CA TYR A 111 11.26 -7.53 -10.22
C TYR A 111 11.64 -7.09 -11.65
N PRO A 112 10.92 -7.53 -12.70
CA PRO A 112 11.24 -7.16 -14.08
C PRO A 112 11.21 -5.64 -14.31
N THR A 113 12.37 -5.03 -14.53
CA THR A 113 12.55 -3.58 -14.48
C THR A 113 12.98 -3.02 -15.84
N SER A 114 12.25 -2.01 -16.33
CA SER A 114 12.63 -1.29 -17.55
C SER A 114 13.71 -0.23 -17.26
N CYS A 115 14.81 -0.23 -18.01
CA CYS A 115 15.88 0.77 -17.90
C CYS A 115 16.14 1.44 -19.24
N ILE A 116 16.38 2.76 -19.22
CA ILE A 116 16.64 3.56 -20.42
C ILE A 116 18.15 3.72 -20.60
N ILE A 117 18.64 3.34 -21.78
CA ILE A 117 19.99 3.66 -22.27
C ILE A 117 19.85 4.84 -23.23
N LYS A 118 20.71 5.85 -23.12
CA LYS A 118 20.74 7.02 -24.03
C LYS A 118 22.10 7.10 -24.72
N ALA A 119 22.13 7.47 -25.99
CA ALA A 119 23.37 7.67 -26.74
C ALA A 119 23.42 9.09 -27.32
N LYS A 120 24.61 9.69 -27.28
CA LYS A 120 24.91 11.06 -27.74
C LYS A 120 26.19 11.06 -28.58
N LYS A 121 26.16 11.68 -29.76
CA LYS A 121 27.33 11.92 -30.61
C LYS A 121 27.15 13.25 -31.34
N ASN A 122 28.23 14.01 -31.54
CA ASN A 122 28.18 15.25 -32.30
C ASN A 122 27.72 14.97 -33.76
N SER A 123 26.95 15.90 -34.34
CA SER A 123 26.30 15.78 -35.66
C SER A 123 25.21 14.70 -35.80
N TYR A 124 24.88 13.98 -34.73
CA TYR A 124 23.77 13.03 -34.65
C TYR A 124 22.66 13.54 -33.73
N ASN A 125 21.43 13.08 -33.95
CA ASN A 125 20.34 13.28 -32.99
C ASN A 125 20.53 12.40 -31.76
N ASP A 126 20.31 12.96 -30.56
CA ASP A 126 20.18 12.20 -29.31
C ASP A 126 19.20 11.03 -29.49
N THR A 127 19.64 9.80 -29.20
CA THR A 127 18.80 8.60 -29.31
C THR A 127 18.71 7.87 -27.98
N ASN A 128 17.68 7.05 -27.81
CA ASN A 128 17.49 6.24 -26.60
C ASN A 128 16.75 4.93 -26.89
N THR A 129 17.00 3.92 -26.06
CA THR A 129 16.30 2.63 -26.09
C THR A 129 15.93 2.21 -24.67
N SER A 130 14.90 1.38 -24.52
CA SER A 130 14.46 0.84 -23.24
C SER A 130 14.67 -0.67 -23.23
N ILE A 131 15.54 -1.15 -22.34
CA ILE A 131 15.76 -2.57 -22.10
C ILE A 131 14.87 -3.05 -20.94
N ARG A 132 14.48 -4.33 -20.96
CA ARG A 132 13.78 -4.97 -19.82
C ARG A 132 14.74 -5.92 -19.13
N ILE A 133 15.13 -5.59 -17.91
CA ILE A 133 15.98 -6.44 -17.07
C ILE A 133 15.09 -7.44 -16.35
N VAL A 134 15.41 -8.73 -16.48
CA VAL A 134 14.66 -9.84 -15.86
C VAL A 134 15.36 -10.22 -14.55
N PRO A 135 14.66 -10.43 -13.43
CA PRO A 135 15.32 -10.88 -12.20
C PRO A 135 15.95 -12.27 -12.39
N THR A 136 17.02 -12.57 -11.63
CA THR A 136 17.68 -13.88 -11.66
C THR A 136 16.71 -14.93 -11.10
N SER A 137 16.73 -16.17 -11.58
CA SER A 137 15.84 -17.26 -11.10
C SER A 137 16.01 -17.66 -9.63
N SER A 138 16.88 -16.99 -8.88
CA SER A 138 17.04 -17.07 -7.43
C SER A 138 16.27 -15.99 -6.66
N SER A 139 15.60 -15.04 -7.33
CA SER A 139 14.63 -14.16 -6.67
C SER A 139 13.33 -14.94 -6.41
N PRO A 140 12.73 -14.83 -5.21
CA PRO A 140 11.39 -15.35 -4.99
C PRO A 140 10.38 -14.63 -5.89
N ALA A 141 9.44 -15.36 -6.48
CA ALA A 141 8.34 -14.78 -7.27
C ALA A 141 7.43 -13.92 -6.39
N HIS A 142 6.77 -12.91 -6.95
CA HIS A 142 5.99 -11.93 -6.18
C HIS A 142 4.53 -12.36 -6.10
N LEU A 143 3.94 -12.41 -4.90
CA LEU A 143 2.50 -12.61 -4.77
C LEU A 143 1.74 -11.39 -5.31
N VAL A 144 0.55 -11.60 -5.85
CA VAL A 144 -0.32 -10.52 -6.36
C VAL A 144 -1.72 -10.73 -5.82
N ILE A 145 -2.15 -9.87 -4.88
CA ILE A 145 -3.50 -9.90 -4.31
C ILE A 145 -4.46 -9.20 -5.28
N THR A 146 -5.39 -9.97 -5.85
CA THR A 146 -6.50 -9.46 -6.68
C THR A 146 -7.82 -9.59 -5.93
N LEU A 147 -8.56 -8.50 -5.76
CA LEU A 147 -9.96 -8.54 -5.34
C LEU A 147 -10.83 -8.99 -6.52
N ILE A 148 -11.71 -9.97 -6.30
CA ILE A 148 -12.55 -10.56 -7.35
C ILE A 148 -13.93 -9.90 -7.40
N ASP A 149 -14.45 -9.47 -6.25
CA ASP A 149 -15.74 -8.79 -6.14
C ASP A 149 -15.60 -7.30 -6.49
N ASP A 150 -16.33 -6.83 -7.51
CA ASP A 150 -16.35 -5.42 -7.95
C ASP A 150 -17.28 -4.53 -7.09
N LYS A 151 -18.12 -5.16 -6.26
CA LYS A 151 -19.00 -4.53 -5.28
C LYS A 151 -18.21 -3.96 -4.10
N THR A 152 -18.64 -2.80 -3.59
CA THR A 152 -18.22 -2.27 -2.27
C THR A 152 -18.28 -3.35 -1.20
N ILE A 153 -17.17 -3.59 -0.51
CA ILE A 153 -17.10 -4.51 0.63
C ILE A 153 -17.81 -3.85 1.82
N VAL A 154 -18.74 -4.57 2.44
CA VAL A 154 -19.54 -4.09 3.58
C VAL A 154 -19.12 -4.86 4.83
N SER A 155 -19.11 -4.22 6.01
CA SER A 155 -18.67 -4.91 7.24
C SER A 155 -19.49 -6.16 7.54
N ASP A 156 -18.82 -7.17 8.10
CA ASP A 156 -19.37 -8.49 8.46
C ASP A 156 -19.92 -9.33 7.29
N GLU A 157 -19.85 -8.84 6.05
CA GLU A 157 -20.02 -9.67 4.85
C GLU A 157 -18.70 -10.35 4.44
N PHE A 158 -18.80 -11.42 3.68
CA PHE A 158 -17.64 -12.13 3.12
C PHE A 158 -17.27 -11.56 1.75
N PHE A 159 -15.97 -11.50 1.46
CA PHE A 159 -15.41 -11.07 0.18
C PHE A 159 -14.32 -12.04 -0.31
N THR A 160 -14.08 -12.06 -1.61
CA THR A 160 -13.27 -13.06 -2.30
C THR A 160 -12.01 -12.45 -2.88
N LEU A 161 -10.86 -13.00 -2.50
CA LEU A 161 -9.55 -12.66 -3.04
C LEU A 161 -9.03 -13.80 -3.91
N LYS A 162 -8.19 -13.46 -4.89
CA LYS A 162 -7.35 -14.40 -5.64
C LYS A 162 -5.90 -13.96 -5.52
N ILE A 163 -5.02 -14.90 -5.18
CA ILE A 163 -3.57 -14.73 -5.14
C ILE A 163 -2.95 -15.39 -6.38
N THR A 164 -2.16 -14.64 -7.13
CA THR A 164 -1.32 -15.17 -8.21
C THR A 164 0.16 -14.83 -8.01
N ASP A 165 1.03 -15.34 -8.88
CA ASP A 165 2.35 -14.75 -9.14
C ASP A 165 2.23 -13.54 -10.12
N GLU A 166 3.38 -12.94 -10.47
CA GLU A 166 3.49 -11.90 -11.49
C GLU A 166 3.18 -12.36 -12.94
N TYR A 167 2.94 -13.66 -13.15
CA TYR A 167 2.57 -14.27 -14.43
C TYR A 167 1.09 -14.66 -14.52
N ASN A 168 0.30 -14.38 -13.47
CA ASN A 168 -1.11 -14.75 -13.25
C ASN A 168 -1.36 -16.25 -12.94
N THR A 169 -0.31 -17.02 -12.64
CA THR A 169 -0.42 -18.40 -12.12
C THR A 169 -1.06 -18.39 -10.73
N PRO A 170 -2.12 -19.18 -10.46
CA PRO A 170 -2.73 -19.23 -9.13
C PRO A 170 -1.81 -19.87 -8.09
N ILE A 171 -1.71 -19.27 -6.91
CA ILE A 171 -0.83 -19.78 -5.83
C ILE A 171 -1.65 -20.49 -4.76
N GLN A 172 -1.46 -21.80 -4.64
CA GLN A 172 -2.09 -22.66 -3.62
C GLN A 172 -1.37 -22.59 -2.27
N ASN A 173 -2.12 -22.68 -1.17
CA ASN A 173 -1.62 -22.70 0.21
C ASN A 173 -0.72 -21.49 0.52
N ALA A 174 -1.06 -20.30 0.01
CA ALA A 174 -0.56 -19.03 0.51
C ALA A 174 -1.40 -18.64 1.73
N MET A 175 -0.74 -18.15 2.79
CA MET A 175 -1.41 -17.57 3.94
C MET A 175 -1.89 -16.17 3.58
N VAL A 176 -3.16 -15.87 3.79
CA VAL A 176 -3.72 -14.53 3.60
C VAL A 176 -4.44 -14.12 4.86
N SER A 177 -4.15 -12.92 5.36
CA SER A 177 -4.68 -12.41 6.63
C SER A 177 -4.98 -10.92 6.58
N ILE A 178 -5.95 -10.48 7.37
CA ILE A 178 -6.27 -9.06 7.59
C ILE A 178 -5.42 -8.57 8.77
N GLN A 179 -4.51 -7.64 8.52
CA GLN A 179 -3.59 -7.13 9.54
C GLN A 179 -4.35 -6.48 10.71
N ASN A 180 -3.86 -6.72 11.93
CA ASN A 180 -4.40 -6.19 13.19
C ASN A 180 -5.85 -6.60 13.52
N VAL A 181 -6.39 -7.63 12.84
CA VAL A 181 -7.69 -8.24 13.15
C VAL A 181 -7.49 -9.65 13.68
N GLN A 182 -8.21 -9.98 14.76
CA GLN A 182 -8.25 -11.33 15.35
C GLN A 182 -9.72 -11.74 15.48
N LYS A 183 -10.28 -12.29 14.40
CA LYS A 183 -11.68 -12.74 14.30
C LYS A 183 -11.69 -14.07 13.53
N GLU A 184 -12.70 -14.92 13.76
CA GLU A 184 -12.91 -16.07 12.88
C GLU A 184 -13.07 -15.60 11.43
N ASN A 185 -12.36 -16.24 10.50
CA ASN A 185 -12.31 -15.89 9.07
C ASN A 185 -11.65 -14.53 8.74
N SER A 186 -10.82 -13.96 9.62
CA SER A 186 -9.90 -12.86 9.24
C SER A 186 -8.58 -13.34 8.61
N ASP A 187 -8.34 -14.65 8.59
CA ASP A 187 -7.17 -15.31 7.99
C ASP A 187 -7.52 -16.68 7.38
N GLY A 188 -6.59 -17.25 6.61
CA GLY A 188 -6.69 -18.62 6.09
C GLY A 188 -5.69 -18.93 4.96
N LEU A 189 -5.85 -20.09 4.33
CA LEU A 189 -5.02 -20.56 3.21
C LEU A 189 -5.77 -20.52 1.88
N THR A 190 -5.08 -20.15 0.79
CA THR A 190 -5.64 -20.23 -0.57
C THR A 190 -5.83 -21.66 -1.06
N ASN A 191 -6.90 -21.89 -1.82
CA ASN A 191 -7.21 -23.17 -2.44
C ASN A 191 -6.35 -23.46 -3.70
N GLU A 192 -6.57 -24.60 -4.35
CA GLU A 192 -5.88 -25.03 -5.58
C GLU A 192 -5.95 -24.04 -6.74
N THR A 193 -6.99 -23.20 -6.80
CA THR A 193 -7.18 -22.17 -7.84
C THR A 193 -6.73 -20.78 -7.40
N GLY A 194 -6.06 -20.68 -6.24
CA GLY A 194 -5.48 -19.44 -5.70
C GLY A 194 -6.48 -18.53 -4.98
N PHE A 195 -7.72 -18.96 -4.78
CA PHE A 195 -8.77 -18.16 -4.14
C PHE A 195 -8.83 -18.37 -2.63
N ILE A 196 -9.24 -17.33 -1.91
CA ILE A 196 -9.63 -17.37 -0.50
C ILE A 196 -10.83 -16.46 -0.26
N GLN A 197 -11.68 -16.80 0.70
CA GLN A 197 -12.80 -15.98 1.16
C GLN A 197 -12.54 -15.55 2.62
N LEU A 198 -12.66 -14.24 2.89
CA LEU A 198 -12.42 -13.65 4.21
C LEU A 198 -13.65 -12.83 4.65
N GLN A 199 -13.84 -12.64 5.96
CA GLN A 199 -14.90 -11.79 6.49
C GLN A 199 -14.40 -10.36 6.75
N ALA A 200 -15.14 -9.37 6.26
CA ALA A 200 -14.85 -7.95 6.50
C ALA A 200 -15.04 -7.59 7.99
N PRO A 201 -14.05 -7.00 8.67
CA PRO A 201 -14.25 -6.41 9.99
C PRO A 201 -15.10 -5.13 9.92
N ASN A 202 -15.63 -4.67 11.06
CA ASN A 202 -16.25 -3.34 11.16
C ASN A 202 -15.19 -2.26 11.40
N GLN A 203 -14.33 -2.06 10.41
CA GLN A 203 -13.27 -1.05 10.34
C GLN A 203 -13.32 -0.40 8.95
N GLN A 204 -13.03 0.89 8.83
CA GLN A 204 -13.26 1.65 7.58
C GLN A 204 -12.20 1.38 6.50
N GLU A 205 -10.97 1.07 6.91
CA GLU A 205 -9.85 0.70 6.05
C GLU A 205 -9.17 -0.53 6.68
N ILE A 206 -8.77 -1.49 5.84
CA ILE A 206 -7.99 -2.66 6.23
C ILE A 206 -6.77 -2.83 5.33
N THR A 207 -5.74 -3.51 5.83
CA THR A 207 -4.63 -4.01 5.03
C THR A 207 -4.63 -5.52 5.05
N ILE A 208 -4.74 -6.13 3.87
CA ILE A 208 -4.53 -7.57 3.66
C ILE A 208 -3.03 -7.80 3.48
N LEU A 209 -2.52 -8.89 4.06
CA LEU A 209 -1.19 -9.42 3.86
C LEU A 209 -1.29 -10.84 3.28
N ALA A 210 -0.63 -11.09 2.15
CA ALA A 210 -0.45 -12.43 1.59
C ALA A 210 1.01 -12.87 1.73
N GLN A 211 1.23 -14.10 2.21
CA GLN A 211 2.55 -14.67 2.48
C GLN A 211 2.67 -16.10 1.97
N LYS A 212 3.83 -16.47 1.43
CA LYS A 212 4.11 -17.82 0.96
C LYS A 212 5.61 -18.09 0.99
N GLU A 213 6.01 -19.24 1.54
CA GLU A 213 7.41 -19.68 1.51
C GLU A 213 7.93 -19.77 0.08
N SER A 214 9.14 -19.25 -0.16
CA SER A 214 9.78 -19.07 -1.48
C SER A 214 9.14 -18.02 -2.42
N TYR A 215 8.21 -17.20 -1.92
CA TYR A 215 7.67 -16.02 -2.62
C TYR A 215 7.97 -14.75 -1.83
N GLN A 216 7.85 -13.59 -2.48
CA GLN A 216 7.81 -12.29 -1.82
C GLN A 216 6.37 -11.95 -1.43
N ASP A 217 6.18 -11.60 -0.17
CA ASP A 217 4.90 -11.19 0.41
C ASP A 217 4.33 -9.94 -0.29
N ASP A 218 2.99 -9.85 -0.34
CA ASP A 218 2.25 -8.73 -0.93
C ASP A 218 1.23 -8.13 0.05
N THR A 219 0.88 -6.86 -0.14
CA THR A 219 -0.06 -6.14 0.73
C THR A 219 -1.04 -5.26 -0.04
N LEU A 220 -2.34 -5.44 0.22
CA LEU A 220 -3.42 -4.69 -0.41
C LEU A 220 -4.26 -3.97 0.65
N SER A 221 -4.36 -2.63 0.55
CA SER A 221 -5.29 -1.87 1.40
C SER A 221 -6.64 -1.70 0.73
N LEU A 222 -7.72 -1.98 1.46
CA LEU A 222 -9.11 -1.91 1.00
C LEU A 222 -9.97 -1.04 1.93
N TRP A 223 -10.93 -0.33 1.34
CA TRP A 223 -11.95 0.41 2.05
C TRP A 223 -13.21 -0.45 2.26
N ILE A 224 -13.80 -0.37 3.44
CA ILE A 224 -15.00 -1.13 3.82
C ILE A 224 -16.10 -0.16 4.26
N GLU A 225 -17.33 -0.42 3.81
CA GLU A 225 -18.53 0.25 4.29
C GLU A 225 -18.92 -0.29 5.68
N THR A 226 -18.53 0.45 6.71
CA THR A 226 -18.83 0.12 8.12
C THR A 226 -20.32 0.23 8.42
N LYS A 227 -20.96 -0.86 8.83
CA LYS A 227 -22.31 -0.82 9.40
C LYS A 227 -22.25 -0.10 10.75
N GLN A 228 -22.77 1.14 10.81
CA GLN A 228 -22.85 1.88 12.07
C GLN A 228 -23.71 1.10 13.07
N ASP A 229 -23.12 0.73 14.21
CA ASP A 229 -23.85 0.08 15.28
C ASP A 229 -24.86 1.09 15.85
N THR A 230 -26.16 0.81 15.64
CA THR A 230 -27.26 1.73 15.94
C THR A 230 -27.25 2.21 17.40
N THR A 231 -26.72 1.40 18.31
CA THR A 231 -26.55 1.76 19.73
C THR A 231 -25.52 2.87 19.92
N THR A 232 -24.38 2.79 19.23
CA THR A 232 -23.31 3.81 19.25
C THR A 232 -23.72 5.06 18.50
N ALA A 233 -24.40 4.93 17.37
CA ALA A 233 -24.97 6.06 16.62
C ALA A 233 -25.99 6.84 17.47
N LEU A 234 -26.82 6.14 18.26
CA LEU A 234 -27.72 6.76 19.24
C LEU A 234 -26.91 7.48 20.33
N LEU A 235 -25.98 6.79 21.01
CA LEU A 235 -25.20 7.35 22.13
C LEU A 235 -24.28 8.51 21.74
N SER A 236 -23.79 8.55 20.50
CA SER A 236 -22.98 9.65 19.96
C SER A 236 -23.80 10.90 19.57
N ASN A 237 -25.13 10.80 19.51
CA ASN A 237 -25.98 11.95 19.20
C ASN A 237 -25.98 12.95 20.37
N PRO A 238 -25.60 14.23 20.17
CA PRO A 238 -25.46 15.20 21.26
C PRO A 238 -26.77 15.49 22.03
N MET A 239 -27.93 15.12 21.48
CA MET A 239 -29.23 15.27 22.16
C MET A 239 -29.54 14.12 23.13
N VAL A 240 -28.89 12.95 23.05
CA VAL A 240 -29.23 11.79 23.88
C VAL A 240 -28.98 12.01 25.38
N PRO A 241 -27.89 12.67 25.83
CA PRO A 241 -27.76 13.08 27.23
C PRO A 241 -28.92 13.96 27.72
N VAL A 242 -29.47 14.82 26.85
CA VAL A 242 -30.61 15.69 27.15
C VAL A 242 -31.89 14.85 27.30
N PHE A 243 -32.15 13.90 26.40
CA PHE A 243 -33.29 12.98 26.50
C PHE A 243 -33.22 12.07 27.73
N ILE A 244 -32.03 11.58 28.10
CA ILE A 244 -31.81 10.79 29.32
C ILE A 244 -32.12 11.64 30.57
N ALA A 245 -31.58 12.86 30.65
CA ALA A 245 -31.85 13.78 31.75
C ALA A 245 -33.35 14.13 31.87
N PHE A 246 -34.03 14.36 30.74
CA PHE A 246 -35.45 14.65 30.69
C PHE A 246 -36.32 13.45 31.11
N SER A 247 -35.92 12.23 30.74
CA SER A 247 -36.56 10.98 31.18
C SER A 247 -36.45 10.78 32.69
N ILE A 248 -35.27 11.05 33.27
CA ILE A 248 -35.05 11.01 34.73
C ILE A 248 -35.91 12.06 35.44
N LEU A 249 -36.02 13.27 34.90
CA LEU A 249 -36.87 14.34 35.44
C LEU A 249 -38.35 13.93 35.45
N ILE A 250 -38.87 13.37 34.35
CA ILE A 250 -40.24 12.86 34.25
C ILE A 250 -40.47 11.75 35.28
N ALA A 251 -39.55 10.78 35.39
CA ALA A 251 -39.64 9.69 36.35
C ALA A 251 -39.70 10.21 37.81
N ALA A 252 -38.90 11.24 38.15
CA ALA A 252 -38.93 11.88 39.46
C ALA A 252 -40.28 12.57 39.75
N ILE A 253 -40.84 13.31 38.77
CA ILE A 253 -42.15 13.97 38.90
C ILE A 253 -43.28 12.94 39.10
N ILE A 254 -43.25 11.84 38.35
CA ILE A 254 -44.21 10.72 38.50
C ILE A 254 -44.07 10.06 39.88
N PHE A 255 -42.85 9.77 40.32
CA PHE A 255 -42.58 9.16 41.63
C PHE A 255 -43.08 10.03 42.79
N VAL A 256 -42.80 11.33 42.78
CA VAL A 256 -43.29 12.30 43.77
C VAL A 256 -44.82 12.35 43.76
N SER A 257 -45.44 12.36 42.58
CA SER A 257 -46.90 12.39 42.42
C SER A 257 -47.58 11.14 43.01
N ILE A 258 -47.03 9.95 42.75
CA ILE A 258 -47.51 8.67 43.31
C ILE A 258 -47.35 8.65 44.84
N LYS A 259 -46.18 9.08 45.35
CA LYS A 259 -45.87 9.15 46.78
C LYS A 259 -46.83 10.10 47.52
N ASN A 260 -47.13 11.26 46.93
CA ASN A 260 -48.08 12.23 47.49
C ASN A 260 -49.52 11.69 47.48
N LYS A 261 -49.97 11.06 46.38
CA LYS A 261 -51.31 10.45 46.26
C LYS A 261 -51.54 9.35 47.32
N LYS A 262 -50.53 8.50 47.59
CA LYS A 262 -50.56 7.52 48.71
C LYS A 262 -50.68 8.21 50.09
N SER A 263 -49.94 9.30 50.33
CA SER A 263 -49.99 10.06 51.58
C SER A 263 -51.40 10.63 51.86
N ILE A 264 -52.03 11.22 50.84
CA ILE A 264 -53.38 11.81 50.95
C ILE A 264 -54.43 10.72 51.22
N ASN A 265 -54.39 9.59 50.51
CA ASN A 265 -55.34 8.50 50.72
C ASN A 265 -55.19 7.87 52.11
N ASN A 266 -53.96 7.63 52.59
CA ASN A 266 -53.73 7.12 53.94
C ASN A 266 -54.23 8.10 55.04
N LYS A 267 -54.13 9.42 54.81
CA LYS A 267 -54.72 10.43 55.70
C LYS A 267 -56.25 10.44 55.67
N LYS A 268 -56.89 10.17 54.51
CA LYS A 268 -58.35 10.03 54.41
C LYS A 268 -58.85 8.78 55.16
N ILE A 269 -58.22 7.62 54.96
CA ILE A 269 -58.58 6.37 55.65
C ILE A 269 -58.44 6.52 57.18
N LYS A 270 -57.35 7.13 57.66
CA LYS A 270 -57.16 7.43 59.10
C LYS A 270 -58.12 8.48 59.69
N LYS A 271 -58.87 9.22 58.85
CA LYS A 271 -59.98 10.08 59.30
C LYS A 271 -61.32 9.35 59.30
N LEU A 272 -61.59 8.49 58.31
CA LEU A 272 -62.83 7.72 58.23
C LEU A 272 -62.95 6.71 59.39
N ASN A 273 -61.85 6.02 59.72
CA ASN A 273 -61.81 5.00 60.77
C ASN A 273 -61.73 5.58 62.20
N LYS A 274 -62.05 6.87 62.41
CA LYS A 274 -62.13 7.49 63.75
C LYS A 274 -63.56 7.69 64.28
N THR A 275 -64.59 7.33 63.52
CA THR A 275 -66.00 7.64 63.85
C THR A 275 -66.80 6.44 64.38
N LYS A 276 -66.18 5.61 65.24
CA LYS A 276 -66.84 4.79 66.29
C LYS A 276 -65.81 3.97 67.08
N PRO A 277 -65.93 3.98 68.42
CA PRO A 277 -65.85 2.73 69.17
C PRO A 277 -67.09 2.55 70.06
N SER A 278 -67.66 1.35 70.07
CA SER A 278 -68.70 0.95 71.01
C SER A 278 -68.22 -0.27 71.81
N LYS A 279 -68.30 -0.17 73.14
CA LYS A 279 -68.37 -1.26 74.13
C LYS A 279 -67.60 -2.58 73.86
N SER A 280 -66.34 -2.59 74.34
CA SER A 280 -65.88 -3.36 75.53
C SER A 280 -65.85 -4.91 75.60
N ILE A 281 -64.96 -5.39 76.49
CA ILE A 281 -64.82 -6.74 77.12
C ILE A 281 -64.24 -7.92 76.24
N PRO A 282 -63.65 -9.01 76.79
CA PRO A 282 -62.17 -9.16 76.66
C PRO A 282 -61.62 -10.60 76.41
N GLN A 283 -60.28 -10.71 76.45
CA GLN A 283 -59.44 -11.90 76.77
C GLN A 283 -59.59 -13.22 75.97
N SER A 284 -58.46 -13.70 75.43
CA SER A 284 -58.01 -15.10 75.59
C SER A 284 -56.47 -15.19 75.47
N LYS A 285 -55.87 -16.34 75.82
CA LYS A 285 -54.41 -16.58 75.86
C LYS A 285 -54.01 -17.76 74.96
N ASN A 286 -52.88 -17.61 74.25
CA ASN A 286 -51.80 -18.60 73.99
C ASN A 286 -50.83 -17.98 72.94
N LYS A 287 -49.51 -18.19 72.95
CA LYS A 287 -48.69 -19.42 72.97
C LYS A 287 -48.87 -20.27 71.70
N ASP A 288 -47.83 -20.74 71.01
CA ASP A 288 -46.39 -20.49 71.06
C ASP A 288 -45.79 -20.68 69.64
N ILE A 289 -44.52 -20.27 69.46
CA ILE A 289 -43.45 -20.77 68.56
C ILE A 289 -42.92 -19.78 67.49
N ILE A 290 -41.59 -19.76 67.44
CA ILE A 290 -40.62 -19.00 66.61
C ILE A 290 -39.67 -20.13 66.11
N PRO A 291 -39.19 -20.22 64.84
CA PRO A 291 -38.10 -19.32 64.42
C PRO A 291 -37.80 -19.06 62.92
N GLN A 292 -37.03 -17.95 62.73
CA GLN A 292 -35.96 -17.73 61.74
C GLN A 292 -36.30 -17.67 60.21
N ILE A 293 -35.55 -16.96 59.37
CA ILE A 293 -34.34 -16.13 59.62
C ILE A 293 -34.68 -14.61 59.59
N THR A 294 -34.07 -13.61 58.92
CA THR A 294 -32.92 -13.50 58.00
C THR A 294 -32.25 -12.11 58.08
N ASN A 295 -30.96 -12.07 57.74
CA ASN A 295 -30.12 -10.89 57.45
C ASN A 295 -30.59 -10.13 56.18
N LYS A 296 -30.20 -8.89 55.85
CA LYS A 296 -29.42 -7.77 56.48
C LYS A 296 -29.90 -6.46 55.79
N ASP A 297 -29.64 -5.24 56.27
CA ASP A 297 -28.36 -4.50 56.17
C ASP A 297 -28.34 -3.26 57.08
N HIS A 298 -27.14 -2.72 57.31
CA HIS A 298 -26.91 -1.48 58.07
C HIS A 298 -27.05 -0.21 57.21
N ALA A 299 -27.66 0.83 57.79
CA ALA A 299 -27.43 2.22 57.41
C ALA A 299 -27.32 3.07 58.69
N SER A 300 -26.38 4.03 58.75
CA SER A 300 -26.15 4.89 59.91
C SER A 300 -25.50 6.23 59.48
N GLU A 301 -26.00 7.34 60.01
CA GLU A 301 -25.74 8.75 59.63
C GLU A 301 -25.59 9.62 60.92
N PRO A 302 -25.37 10.96 60.90
CA PRO A 302 -24.81 11.80 59.81
C PRO A 302 -23.65 12.83 60.08
N PRO A 303 -23.16 13.17 61.30
CA PRO A 303 -22.99 14.61 61.63
C PRO A 303 -21.55 15.09 61.96
N PRO A 304 -21.28 16.41 62.00
CA PRO A 304 -21.81 17.51 61.16
C PRO A 304 -20.71 18.55 60.76
N SER A 305 -21.14 19.76 60.32
CA SER A 305 -20.37 21.04 60.19
C SER A 305 -19.58 21.28 58.87
N SER A 306 -19.36 22.53 58.39
CA SER A 306 -20.13 23.79 58.56
C SER A 306 -19.73 24.90 57.56
N GLN A 307 -20.65 25.86 57.32
CA GLN A 307 -20.46 27.24 56.79
C GLN A 307 -19.83 27.53 55.40
N LYS A 308 -20.60 28.31 54.61
CA LYS A 308 -20.30 29.69 54.11
C LYS A 308 -20.02 30.01 52.61
N THR A 309 -20.68 31.11 52.22
CA THR A 309 -20.38 32.14 51.20
C THR A 309 -20.72 31.94 49.72
N LEU A 310 -21.37 32.96 49.16
CA LEU A 310 -21.47 33.25 47.72
C LEU A 310 -20.09 33.56 47.13
N SER A 311 -19.92 33.25 45.84
CA SER A 311 -19.14 34.08 44.93
C SER A 311 -19.78 34.04 43.54
N THR A 312 -20.12 35.21 43.00
CA THR A 312 -20.67 35.36 41.65
C THR A 312 -19.56 35.86 40.74
N GLN A 313 -19.07 35.03 39.82
CA GLN A 313 -18.19 35.48 38.73
C GLN A 313 -18.68 34.95 37.38
N PHE A 314 -18.66 35.84 36.39
CA PHE A 314 -19.09 35.55 35.03
C PHE A 314 -18.00 34.76 34.31
N SER A 315 -18.40 33.70 33.60
CA SER A 315 -17.52 32.93 32.74
C SER A 315 -17.09 33.78 31.53
N LYS A 316 -15.86 34.31 31.57
CA LYS A 316 -15.20 34.91 30.42
C LYS A 316 -15.07 33.84 29.34
N ILE A 317 -15.75 34.01 28.21
CA ILE A 317 -15.60 33.13 27.04
C ILE A 317 -14.23 33.43 26.42
N GLU A 318 -13.34 32.44 26.41
CA GLU A 318 -12.10 32.52 25.63
C GLU A 318 -12.32 31.84 24.28
N GLU A 319 -12.34 32.66 23.23
CA GLU A 319 -12.62 32.24 21.87
C GLU A 319 -11.41 31.46 21.30
N ILE A 320 -11.52 30.12 21.29
CA ILE A 320 -10.47 29.25 20.75
C ILE A 320 -10.46 29.35 19.22
N ASN A 321 -9.74 30.34 18.70
CA ASN A 321 -9.65 30.63 17.28
C ASN A 321 -8.70 29.64 16.57
N ILE A 322 -9.23 28.48 16.17
CA ILE A 322 -8.48 27.41 15.49
C ILE A 322 -8.17 27.80 14.03
N THR A 323 -7.13 28.59 13.85
CA THR A 323 -6.56 28.88 12.53
C THR A 323 -5.95 27.61 11.92
N LYS A 324 -6.64 27.01 10.95
CA LYS A 324 -6.16 25.83 10.22
C LYS A 324 -4.80 26.13 9.55
N PRO A 325 -3.72 25.40 9.85
CA PRO A 325 -2.44 25.60 9.17
C PRO A 325 -2.52 25.08 7.72
N GLN A 326 -2.59 26.01 6.76
CA GLN A 326 -2.41 25.71 5.34
C GLN A 326 -1.01 25.09 5.13
N PRO A 327 -0.88 23.87 4.56
CA PRO A 327 0.41 23.25 4.33
C PRO A 327 1.17 24.00 3.23
N LYS A 328 2.15 24.82 3.63
CA LYS A 328 3.04 25.55 2.71
C LYS A 328 3.81 24.55 1.85
N ARG A 329 3.44 24.42 0.57
CA ARG A 329 4.24 23.72 -0.45
C ARG A 329 5.62 24.36 -0.52
N LYS A 330 6.63 23.73 0.08
CA LYS A 330 8.05 24.06 -0.14
C LYS A 330 8.47 23.49 -1.50
N THR A 331 8.40 24.31 -2.54
CA THR A 331 9.06 24.00 -3.82
C THR A 331 10.57 24.02 -3.60
N ILE A 332 11.19 22.85 -3.39
CA ILE A 332 12.64 22.73 -3.30
C ILE A 332 13.20 22.79 -4.73
N GLN A 333 13.66 23.98 -5.15
CA GLN A 333 14.54 24.09 -6.30
C GLN A 333 15.91 23.56 -5.91
N ILE A 334 16.30 22.41 -6.45
CA ILE A 334 17.65 21.87 -6.28
C ILE A 334 18.58 22.64 -7.23
N GLN A 335 19.25 23.67 -6.72
CA GLN A 335 20.41 24.25 -7.40
C GLN A 335 21.61 23.31 -7.22
N SER A 336 22.11 22.77 -8.32
CA SER A 336 23.36 22.00 -8.33
C SER A 336 24.57 22.94 -8.18
N LYS A 337 25.50 22.61 -7.27
CA LYS A 337 26.79 23.30 -7.19
C LYS A 337 27.91 22.39 -6.69
N ASN A 338 28.92 22.21 -7.53
CA ASN A 338 30.10 21.39 -7.26
C ASN A 338 31.02 22.04 -6.21
N LYS A 339 31.61 21.25 -5.29
CA LYS A 339 33.04 20.84 -5.37
C LYS A 339 33.55 19.98 -4.18
N LYS A 340 34.28 18.92 -4.53
CA LYS A 340 35.55 18.37 -3.95
C LYS A 340 35.67 18.05 -2.43
N GLU A 341 36.21 16.83 -2.20
CA GLU A 341 37.20 16.45 -1.17
C GLU A 341 36.77 16.51 0.32
N ASN A 342 36.91 15.47 1.16
CA ASN A 342 38.08 14.60 1.35
C ASN A 342 37.77 13.25 2.08
N LYS A 343 38.68 12.28 1.91
CA LYS A 343 39.15 11.20 2.83
C LYS A 343 38.18 10.48 3.81
N LEU A 344 38.00 9.18 3.53
CA LEU A 344 38.46 8.04 4.35
C LEU A 344 38.40 8.12 5.90
N SER A 345 37.56 7.27 6.51
CA SER A 345 37.87 6.59 7.80
C SER A 345 37.08 5.28 7.93
N GLN A 346 37.50 4.41 8.86
CA GLN A 346 36.89 3.10 9.16
C GLN A 346 36.06 3.13 10.47
N GLN A 347 35.53 1.95 10.82
CA GLN A 347 35.18 1.45 12.16
C GLN A 347 33.78 1.70 12.76
N ASN A 348 33.05 0.57 12.80
CA ASN A 348 32.51 -0.07 14.01
C ASN A 348 31.14 0.33 14.62
N SER A 349 30.35 -0.73 14.78
CA SER A 349 29.49 -1.07 15.92
C SER A 349 28.37 -0.11 16.35
N PHE A 350 27.14 -0.59 16.20
CA PHE A 350 26.16 -0.53 17.29
C PHE A 350 25.50 -1.90 17.50
N GLN A 351 25.56 -2.41 18.73
CA GLN A 351 24.93 -3.65 19.16
C GLN A 351 24.26 -3.40 20.51
N LYS A 352 22.93 -3.27 20.53
CA LYS A 352 22.04 -3.41 21.71
C LYS A 352 20.58 -3.41 21.28
N GLN A 353 19.88 -4.53 21.41
CA GLN A 353 19.01 -4.88 22.56
C GLN A 353 17.65 -4.15 22.59
N SER A 354 16.62 -4.85 22.13
CA SER A 354 15.38 -5.00 22.89
C SER A 354 15.15 -6.49 23.15
N LYS A 355 14.50 -6.84 24.26
CA LYS A 355 14.16 -8.23 24.62
C LYS A 355 12.66 -8.40 24.55
N HIS A 356 12.17 -9.37 23.79
CA HIS A 356 10.84 -9.94 23.99
C HIS A 356 10.94 -11.47 24.05
N HIS A 357 10.60 -12.03 25.21
CA HIS A 357 10.34 -13.46 25.33
C HIS A 357 8.93 -13.74 24.80
N TRP A 358 8.83 -14.46 23.69
CA TRP A 358 7.61 -15.13 23.27
C TRP A 358 7.99 -16.43 22.56
N PHE A 359 7.09 -17.42 22.60
CA PHE A 359 7.31 -18.82 22.21
C PHE A 359 8.33 -19.57 23.08
N ASN A 360 7.78 -20.46 23.91
CA ASN A 360 8.53 -21.43 24.70
C ASN A 360 7.77 -22.77 24.65
N SER A 361 7.61 -23.32 23.44
CA SER A 361 6.73 -24.48 23.17
C SER A 361 7.05 -25.22 21.85
N SER A 362 8.32 -25.56 21.58
CA SER A 362 8.74 -26.33 20.39
C SER A 362 9.63 -27.56 20.68
N ASN A 363 10.13 -27.72 21.91
CA ASN A 363 11.15 -28.70 22.32
C ASN A 363 10.76 -30.19 22.22
N SER A 364 9.67 -30.54 21.52
CA SER A 364 9.24 -31.93 21.30
C SER A 364 9.59 -32.48 19.91
N LEU A 365 9.91 -31.64 18.92
CA LEU A 365 10.18 -32.09 17.55
C LEU A 365 11.67 -32.14 17.21
N GLU A 366 12.44 -31.09 17.51
CA GLU A 366 13.90 -31.08 17.28
C GLU A 366 14.59 -32.25 18.00
N SER A 367 14.23 -32.49 19.28
CA SER A 367 14.75 -33.63 20.05
C SER A 367 14.40 -35.01 19.47
N GLN A 368 13.34 -35.13 18.65
CA GLN A 368 12.99 -36.39 17.97
C GLN A 368 13.72 -36.52 16.64
N VAL A 369 13.94 -35.40 15.92
CA VAL A 369 14.76 -35.37 14.70
C VAL A 369 16.21 -35.75 15.02
N ASP A 370 16.79 -35.18 16.09
CA ASP A 370 18.17 -35.51 16.51
C ASP A 370 18.30 -36.97 16.99
N GLU A 371 17.30 -37.54 17.66
CA GLU A 371 17.32 -38.97 18.04
C GLU A 371 17.23 -39.89 16.81
N ILE A 372 16.49 -39.48 15.76
CA ILE A 372 16.38 -40.23 14.50
C ILE A 372 17.67 -40.13 13.67
N LEU A 373 18.30 -38.95 13.61
CA LEU A 373 19.57 -38.75 12.91
C LEU A 373 20.71 -39.54 13.59
N SER A 374 20.90 -39.38 14.90
CA SER A 374 21.96 -40.08 15.66
C SER A 374 21.80 -41.61 15.65
N LYS A 375 20.57 -42.13 15.64
CA LYS A 375 20.32 -43.58 15.46
C LYS A 375 20.72 -44.10 14.07
N ASN A 376 20.70 -43.26 13.03
CA ASN A 376 21.03 -43.68 11.66
C ASN A 376 22.52 -43.55 11.35
N GLU A 377 23.21 -42.51 11.82
CA GLU A 377 24.67 -42.37 11.61
C GLU A 377 25.45 -43.57 12.18
N SER A 378 25.00 -44.14 13.31
CA SER A 378 25.63 -45.31 13.95
C SER A 378 25.67 -46.61 13.11
N LYS A 379 25.00 -46.64 11.94
CA LYS A 379 24.95 -47.81 11.04
C LYS A 379 25.72 -47.64 9.73
N ILE A 380 26.15 -46.43 9.38
CA ILE A 380 26.91 -46.19 8.16
C ILE A 380 28.39 -46.42 8.47
N LYS A 381 28.92 -47.58 8.07
CA LYS A 381 30.36 -47.85 8.15
C LYS A 381 31.10 -46.82 7.29
N LYS A 382 32.08 -46.13 7.88
CA LYS A 382 33.07 -45.36 7.11
C LYS A 382 33.90 -46.32 6.24
N ASN A 383 33.56 -46.35 4.96
CA ASN A 383 34.43 -46.44 3.78
C ASN A 383 33.52 -46.35 2.53
N ASP A 384 34.11 -46.33 1.34
CA ASP A 384 33.40 -46.35 0.04
C ASP A 384 32.54 -45.09 -0.24
N TRP A 385 33.16 -43.91 -0.09
CA TRP A 385 32.61 -42.64 -0.61
C TRP A 385 33.35 -42.25 -1.90
N PHE A 386 32.61 -42.12 -3.01
CA PHE A 386 33.07 -41.76 -4.36
C PHE A 386 33.95 -42.78 -5.10
N GLU A 387 33.31 -43.82 -5.65
CA GLU A 387 33.62 -44.31 -7.00
C GLU A 387 32.36 -44.26 -7.88
N GLY A 388 32.56 -44.03 -9.19
CA GLY A 388 31.68 -44.33 -10.33
C GLY A 388 30.15 -44.18 -10.18
N THR A 389 29.58 -43.20 -10.91
CA THR A 389 28.12 -43.10 -11.17
C THR A 389 27.51 -44.32 -11.88
N ASP A 390 28.33 -45.20 -12.44
CA ASP A 390 27.88 -46.42 -13.12
C ASP A 390 27.30 -47.48 -12.15
N SER A 391 27.75 -47.49 -10.90
CA SER A 391 27.30 -48.44 -9.86
C SER A 391 25.78 -48.44 -9.64
N GLN A 392 25.12 -47.30 -9.82
CA GLN A 392 23.66 -47.18 -9.65
C GLN A 392 22.88 -47.92 -10.74
N ARG A 393 23.44 -48.07 -11.96
CA ARG A 393 22.78 -48.82 -13.05
C ARG A 393 22.72 -50.31 -12.74
N ASP A 394 23.82 -50.90 -12.27
CA ASP A 394 23.88 -52.31 -11.91
C ASP A 394 22.96 -52.65 -10.73
N VAL A 395 22.87 -51.77 -9.72
CA VAL A 395 21.94 -51.95 -8.58
C VAL A 395 20.48 -51.95 -9.05
N ILE A 396 20.11 -51.06 -9.99
CA ILE A 396 18.77 -51.03 -10.58
C ILE A 396 18.50 -52.32 -11.38
N ASP A 397 19.45 -52.75 -12.21
CA ASP A 397 19.27 -53.89 -13.10
C ASP A 397 19.21 -55.24 -12.35
N ILE A 398 20.01 -55.39 -11.29
CA ILE A 398 19.90 -56.50 -10.32
C ILE A 398 18.52 -56.50 -9.64
N THR A 399 18.02 -55.33 -9.22
CA THR A 399 16.70 -55.19 -8.57
C THR A 399 15.56 -55.58 -9.51
N ILE A 400 15.65 -55.22 -10.80
CA ILE A 400 14.69 -55.62 -11.84
C ILE A 400 14.72 -57.14 -12.05
N LYS A 401 15.91 -57.72 -12.22
CA LYS A 401 16.11 -59.19 -12.39
C LYS A 401 15.57 -59.99 -11.20
N GLN A 402 15.76 -59.52 -9.97
CA GLN A 402 15.19 -60.15 -8.77
C GLN A 402 13.65 -60.08 -8.75
N LYS A 403 13.04 -58.92 -9.06
CA LYS A 403 11.57 -58.78 -9.14
C LYS A 403 10.97 -59.68 -10.23
N GLN A 404 11.65 -59.86 -11.37
CA GLN A 404 11.20 -60.78 -12.42
C GLN A 404 11.27 -62.26 -12.00
N LYS A 405 12.36 -62.71 -11.35
CA LYS A 405 12.43 -64.07 -10.78
C LYS A 405 11.29 -64.31 -9.77
N LYS A 406 11.06 -63.35 -8.86
CA LYS A 406 10.03 -63.49 -7.81
C LYS A 406 8.60 -63.57 -8.38
N LYS A 407 8.30 -62.86 -9.48
CA LYS A 407 7.02 -63.02 -10.21
C LYS A 407 6.85 -64.42 -10.82
N LYS A 408 7.90 -65.00 -11.43
CA LYS A 408 7.81 -66.34 -12.03
C LYS A 408 7.55 -67.44 -10.98
N SER A 409 8.18 -67.35 -9.80
CA SER A 409 7.92 -68.30 -8.69
C SER A 409 6.50 -68.22 -8.11
N THR A 410 5.76 -67.14 -8.37
CA THR A 410 4.35 -66.99 -7.92
C THR A 410 3.34 -67.42 -9.00
N GLN A 411 3.80 -67.98 -10.13
CA GLN A 411 2.95 -68.52 -11.20
C GLN A 411 3.14 -70.03 -11.41
N GLN A 412 3.77 -70.73 -10.46
CA GLN A 412 4.00 -72.18 -10.48
C GLN A 412 3.64 -72.89 -9.16
N ASN A 413 2.88 -72.21 -8.30
CA ASN A 413 2.18 -72.75 -7.12
C ASN A 413 0.69 -72.41 -7.24
#